data_AF-A0A845M7Q0-F1
#
_entry.id   AF-A0A845M7Q0-F1
#
_cell.length_a   1.000
_cell.length_b   1.000
_cell.length_c   1.000
_cell.angle_alpha   90.00
_cell.angle_beta   90.00
_cell.angle_gamma   90.00
#
_symmetry.space_group_name_H-M   'P 1'
#
loop_
_entity.id
_entity.type
_entity.pdbx_description
1 polymer ?
#
loop_
_entity_poly.entity_id
_entity_poly.type
_entity_poly.pdbx_seq_one_letter_code
_entity_poly.pdbx_strand_id
1 'polypeptide(L)' 'MSLAAIGTIAIASPAIAQSGMNTTSLQHSVVLEGLDAPWDMAFLPDGTMFFTEKCTGLSVRTPSGDVNALLGMGANDT' A
#
# COMPACT_ATOMS: atom_id res chain seq x y z
N MET A 1 -1.97 -66.46 37.60
CA MET A 1 -0.63 -65.83 37.62
C MET A 1 -0.31 -65.39 36.21
N SER A 2 -0.44 -64.10 35.92
CA SER A 2 0.36 -63.40 34.92
C SER A 2 -0.04 -61.93 34.92
N LEU A 3 0.85 -61.08 35.42
CA LEU A 3 0.76 -59.63 35.34
C LEU A 3 1.64 -59.23 34.14
N ALA A 4 1.03 -58.79 33.05
CA ALA A 4 1.78 -58.31 31.89
C ALA A 4 2.16 -56.84 32.12
N ALA A 5 3.46 -56.56 32.13
CA ALA A 5 4.02 -55.22 32.26
C ALA A 5 3.78 -54.42 30.97
N ILE A 6 3.22 -53.21 31.10
CA ILE A 6 3.02 -52.29 29.98
C ILE A 6 4.09 -51.18 30.11
N GLY A 7 5.05 -51.20 29.20
CA GLY A 7 6.11 -50.19 29.10
C GLY A 7 5.61 -48.92 28.40
N THR A 8 5.97 -47.76 28.94
CA THR A 8 5.57 -46.44 28.44
C THR A 8 6.47 -46.01 27.27
N ILE A 9 5.88 -45.76 26.10
CA ILE A 9 6.56 -45.19 24.93
C ILE A 9 6.43 -43.66 25.00
N ALA A 10 7.55 -42.93 25.03
CA ALA A 10 7.58 -41.48 24.92
C ALA A 10 7.45 -41.06 23.44
N ILE A 11 6.40 -40.33 23.10
CA ILE A 11 6.09 -39.85 21.75
C ILE A 11 6.64 -38.44 21.62
N ALA A 12 7.59 -38.21 20.72
CA ALA A 12 8.05 -36.86 20.39
C ALA A 12 7.02 -36.16 19.50
N SER A 13 6.55 -34.98 19.92
CA SER A 13 5.59 -34.20 19.13
C SER A 13 6.25 -33.56 17.90
N PRO A 14 5.65 -33.65 16.70
CA PRO A 14 6.17 -32.96 15.52
C PRO A 14 5.93 -31.46 15.63
N ALA A 15 6.92 -30.65 15.27
CA ALA A 15 6.74 -29.21 15.09
C ALA A 15 6.01 -28.96 13.76
N ILE A 16 4.79 -28.44 13.81
CA ILE A 16 4.02 -28.02 12.63
C ILE A 16 4.38 -26.55 12.35
N ALA A 17 4.88 -26.27 11.14
CA ALA A 17 5.11 -24.89 10.70
C ALA A 17 3.77 -24.14 10.58
N GLN A 18 3.69 -22.90 11.10
CA GLN A 18 2.51 -22.06 10.93
C GLN A 18 2.37 -21.70 9.45
N SER A 19 1.33 -22.25 8.81
CA SER A 19 0.95 -21.88 7.45
C SER A 19 0.05 -20.65 7.49
N GLY A 20 0.49 -19.56 6.85
CA GLY A 20 -0.32 -18.38 6.61
C GLY A 20 0.00 -17.19 7.52
N MET A 21 0.59 -16.14 6.93
CA MET A 21 0.66 -14.83 7.57
C MET A 21 -0.76 -14.24 7.56
N ASN A 22 -1.27 -13.85 8.72
CA ASN A 22 -2.58 -13.20 8.86
C ASN A 22 -2.48 -11.75 8.35
N THR A 23 -2.53 -11.54 7.03
CA THR A 23 -2.40 -10.22 6.41
C THR A 23 -3.76 -9.63 6.09
N THR A 24 -3.93 -8.32 6.33
CA THR A 24 -5.12 -7.56 5.95
C THR A 24 -5.28 -7.50 4.43
N SER A 25 -6.50 -7.71 3.92
CA SER A 25 -6.82 -7.47 2.51
C SER A 25 -6.85 -5.96 2.24
N LEU A 26 -6.02 -5.49 1.32
CA LEU A 26 -6.01 -4.09 0.86
C LEU A 26 -6.80 -3.97 -0.44
N GLN A 27 -7.55 -2.87 -0.59
CA GLN A 27 -8.19 -2.46 -1.83
C GLN A 27 -7.54 -1.18 -2.34
N HIS A 28 -7.48 -1.03 -3.65
CA HIS A 28 -6.94 0.15 -4.30
C HIS A 28 -7.86 0.59 -5.45
N SER A 29 -7.82 1.87 -5.76
CA SER A 29 -8.50 2.46 -6.90
C SER A 29 -7.60 3.52 -7.51
N VAL A 30 -7.69 3.67 -8.83
CA VAL A 30 -6.96 4.70 -9.53
C VAL A 30 -7.69 6.04 -9.40
N VAL A 31 -7.00 7.07 -8.92
CA VAL A 31 -7.55 8.43 -8.74
C VAL A 31 -7.23 9.33 -9.94
N LEU A 32 -6.00 9.22 -10.46
CA LEU A 32 -5.50 9.93 -11.62
C LEU A 32 -4.38 9.11 -12.28
N GLU A 33 -4.40 9.01 -13.60
CA GLU A 33 -3.39 8.31 -14.41
C GLU A 33 -2.55 9.30 -15.22
N GLY A 34 -1.47 8.83 -15.83
CA GLY A 34 -0.69 9.62 -16.79
C GLY A 34 0.23 10.68 -16.17
N LEU A 35 0.54 10.58 -14.88
CA LEU A 35 1.50 11.46 -14.19
C LEU A 35 2.94 11.06 -14.53
N ASP A 36 3.80 12.05 -14.75
CA ASP A 36 5.24 11.89 -14.89
C ASP A 36 5.94 12.08 -13.54
N ALA A 37 6.58 11.01 -13.05
CA ALA A 37 7.30 10.98 -11.78
C ALA A 37 6.54 11.66 -10.61
N PRO A 38 5.34 11.13 -10.21
CA PRO A 38 4.57 11.69 -9.11
C PRO A 38 5.40 11.68 -7.81
N TRP A 39 5.44 12.82 -7.12
CA TRP A 39 6.32 13.04 -5.98
C TRP A 39 5.56 13.03 -4.65
N ASP A 40 4.44 13.77 -4.56
CA ASP A 40 3.57 13.83 -3.39
C ASP A 40 2.12 14.18 -3.76
N MET A 41 1.16 13.81 -2.90
CA MET A 41 -0.27 14.13 -3.06
C MET A 41 -0.99 14.35 -1.71
N ALA A 42 -1.99 15.24 -1.71
CA ALA A 42 -2.84 15.50 -0.55
C ALA A 42 -4.30 15.73 -0.95
N PHE A 43 -5.24 15.18 -0.18
CA PHE A 43 -6.67 15.28 -0.42
C PHE A 43 -7.37 16.24 0.55
N LEU A 44 -8.36 16.97 0.04
CA LEU A 44 -9.32 17.73 0.84
C LEU A 44 -10.59 16.90 1.06
N PRO A 45 -11.43 17.27 2.06
CA PRO A 45 -12.68 16.56 2.34
C PRO A 45 -13.69 16.52 1.19
N ASP A 46 -13.59 17.45 0.23
CA ASP A 46 -14.47 17.52 -0.93
C ASP A 46 -14.00 16.64 -2.11
N GLY A 47 -12.86 15.96 -1.97
CA GLY A 47 -12.26 15.13 -3.01
C GLY A 47 -11.30 15.89 -3.95
N THR A 48 -11.03 17.16 -3.70
CA THR A 48 -9.94 17.89 -4.36
C THR A 48 -8.62 17.22 -4.01
N MET A 49 -7.77 17.01 -5.01
CA MET A 49 -6.44 16.42 -4.85
C MET A 49 -5.38 17.40 -5.33
N PHE A 50 -4.53 17.87 -4.42
CA PHE A 50 -3.27 18.52 -4.79
C PHE A 50 -2.21 17.45 -5.02
N PHE A 51 -1.39 17.63 -6.05
CA PHE A 51 -0.31 16.70 -6.34
C PHE A 51 0.88 17.43 -6.97
N THR A 52 2.06 16.85 -6.77
CA THR A 52 3.30 17.32 -7.38
C THR A 52 3.92 16.26 -8.26
N GLU A 53 4.48 16.70 -9.37
CA GLU A 53 5.26 15.90 -10.30
C GLU A 53 6.70 16.41 -10.27
N LYS A 54 7.67 15.49 -10.25
CA LYS A 54 9.08 15.86 -10.17
C LYS A 54 9.44 16.76 -11.35
N CYS A 55 10.03 17.91 -11.06
CA CYS A 55 10.41 18.90 -12.06
C CYS A 55 9.28 19.58 -12.84
N THR A 56 8.01 19.24 -12.60
CA THR A 56 6.87 19.86 -13.29
C THR A 56 6.21 20.91 -12.40
N GLY A 57 6.06 20.63 -11.11
CA GLY A 57 5.49 21.56 -10.12
C GLY A 57 4.22 21.04 -9.46
N LEU A 58 3.35 21.96 -9.02
CA LEU A 58 2.13 21.72 -8.26
C LEU A 58 0.88 21.89 -9.16
N SER A 59 0.02 20.89 -9.11
CA SER A 59 -1.26 20.84 -9.82
C SER A 59 -2.39 20.46 -8.86
N VAL A 60 -3.63 20.73 -9.28
CA VAL A 60 -4.84 20.36 -8.56
C VAL A 60 -5.81 19.63 -9.48
N ARG A 61 -6.36 18.51 -9.00
CA ARG A 61 -7.52 17.82 -9.58
C ARG A 61 -8.76 18.19 -8.77
N THR A 62 -9.76 18.78 -9.41
CA THR A 62 -11.04 19.12 -8.78
C THR A 62 -11.89 17.86 -8.50
N PRO A 63 -12.97 17.96 -7.71
CA PRO A 63 -13.90 16.84 -7.53
C PRO A 63 -14.59 16.39 -8.83
N SER A 64 -14.77 17.31 -9.80
CA SER A 64 -15.26 16.98 -11.15
C SER A 64 -14.26 16.18 -11.99
N GLY A 65 -12.99 16.14 -11.59
CA GLY A 65 -11.92 15.45 -12.29
C GLY A 65 -11.05 16.35 -13.17
N ASP A 66 -11.36 17.65 -13.26
CA ASP A 66 -10.57 18.61 -14.04
C ASP A 66 -9.21 18.84 -13.38
N VAL A 67 -8.15 18.90 -14.18
CA VAL A 67 -6.78 19.10 -13.71
C VAL A 67 -6.28 20.48 -14.12
N ASN A 68 -5.79 21.26 -13.15
CA ASN A 68 -5.25 22.60 -13.36
C ASN A 68 -3.83 22.70 -12.78
N ALA A 69 -2.89 23.20 -13.57
CA ALA A 69 -1.56 23.56 -13.07
C ALA A 69 -1.63 24.86 -12.26
N LEU A 70 -1.00 24.88 -11.08
CA LEU A 70 -1.03 26.03 -10.18
C LEU A 70 0.32 26.74 -10.09
N LEU A 71 1.40 25.97 -10.05
CA LEU A 71 2.77 26.48 -9.98
C LEU A 71 3.70 25.50 -10.70
N GLY A 72 4.41 25.96 -11.71
CA GLY A 72 5.42 25.16 -12.41
C GLY A 72 6.84 25.51 -12.01
N MET A 73 7.80 24.65 -12.32
CA MET A 73 9.19 25.09 -12.43
C MET A 73 9.29 25.91 -13.73
N GLY A 74 9.65 27.19 -13.63
CA GLY A 74 9.73 28.06 -14.80
C GLY A 74 10.71 27.54 -15.85
N ALA A 75 10.45 27.81 -17.13
CA ALA A 75 11.36 27.47 -18.22
C ALA A 75 12.62 28.35 -18.28
N ASN A 76 12.95 29.08 -17.21
CA ASN A 76 13.93 30.16 -17.20
C ASN A 76 15.19 29.90 -16.36
N ASP A 77 15.57 28.63 -16.19
CA ASP A 77 16.88 28.24 -15.67
C ASP A 77 17.92 28.07 -16.81
N THR A 78 17.93 28.98 -17.78
CA THR A 78 19.01 29.15 -18.78
C THR A 78 19.35 30.62 -18.98
#